data_AF-A0A949Y1M1-F1
#
_entry.id   AF-A0A949Y1M1-F1
#
_cell.length_a   1.000
_cell.length_b   1.000
_cell.length_c   1.000
_cell.angle_alpha   90.00
_cell.angle_beta   90.00
_cell.angle_gamma   90.00
#
_symmetry.space_group_name_H-M   'P 1'
#
loop_
_entity.id
_entity.type
_entity.pdbx_description
1 polymer ?
#
loop_
_entity_poly.entity_id
_entity_poly.type
_entity_poly.pdbx_seq_one_letter_code
_entity_poly.pdbx_strand_id
1 'polypeptide(L)'
;MSNLDLFQRAGEAADAILAAIPERPRIAVVLGSGLGALADRLGDAVAIPYGQIPDFPRPSVAGHGGHLIAGRLSGADVLILQGR
;
A
#
# COMPACT_ATOMS: atom_id res chain seq x y z
N MET A 1 -17.84 3.90 -17.85
CA MET A 1 -16.85 4.59 -16.99
C MET A 1 -15.91 5.37 -17.89
N SER A 2 -15.82 6.69 -17.71
CA SER A 2 -14.90 7.55 -18.48
C SER A 2 -13.51 7.53 -17.86
N ASN A 3 -12.44 7.79 -18.63
CA ASN A 3 -11.08 7.92 -18.07
C ASN A 3 -10.95 8.99 -16.97
N LEU A 4 -11.79 10.04 -17.01
CA LEU A 4 -11.85 11.06 -15.95
C LEU A 4 -12.21 10.46 -14.58
N ASP A 5 -13.05 9.42 -14.58
CA ASP A 5 -13.56 8.76 -13.36
C ASP A 5 -12.46 7.90 -12.70
N LEU A 6 -11.69 7.14 -13.49
CA LEU A 6 -10.60 6.33 -12.95
C LEU A 6 -9.47 7.20 -12.36
N PHE A 7 -9.12 8.30 -13.04
CA PHE A 7 -8.09 9.22 -12.55
C PHE A 7 -8.49 9.84 -11.21
N GLN A 8 -9.74 10.29 -11.08
CA GLN A 8 -10.25 10.86 -9.84
C GLN A 8 -10.21 9.85 -8.69
N ARG A 9 -10.72 8.63 -8.91
CA ARG A 9 -10.71 7.55 -7.92
C ARG A 9 -9.30 7.17 -7.46
N ALA A 10 -8.36 7.11 -8.39
CA ALA A 10 -6.95 6.88 -8.06
C ALA A 10 -6.35 8.03 -7.24
N GLY A 11 -6.75 9.28 -7.54
CA GLY A 11 -6.37 10.46 -6.75
C GLY A 11 -6.89 10.40 -5.32
N GLU A 12 -8.18 10.10 -5.13
CA GLU A 12 -8.80 9.98 -3.81
C GLU A 12 -8.13 8.87 -2.96
N ALA A 13 -7.80 7.74 -3.57
CA ALA A 13 -7.04 6.68 -2.91
C ALA A 13 -5.64 7.14 -2.51
N ALA A 14 -4.92 7.83 -3.40
CA ALA A 14 -3.58 8.34 -3.12
C ALA A 14 -3.58 9.39 -2.00
N ASP A 15 -4.55 10.30 -1.99
CA ASP A 15 -4.70 11.33 -0.96
C ASP A 15 -4.97 10.69 0.41
N ALA A 16 -5.85 9.69 0.46
CA ALA A 16 -6.11 8.93 1.69
C ALA A 16 -4.86 8.21 2.22
N ILE A 17 -4.06 7.61 1.33
CA ILE A 17 -2.78 6.97 1.71
C ILE A 17 -1.80 8.01 2.25
N LEU A 18 -1.61 9.13 1.55
CA LEU A 18 -0.67 10.18 1.93
C LEU A 18 -1.05 10.84 3.26
N ALA A 19 -2.34 10.98 3.56
CA ALA A 19 -2.82 11.50 4.84
C ALA A 19 -2.58 10.54 6.02
N ALA A 20 -2.41 9.24 5.76
CA ALA A 20 -2.27 8.20 6.77
C ALA A 20 -0.81 7.84 7.10
N ILE A 21 0.18 8.41 6.40
CA ILE A 21 1.59 8.07 6.54
C ILE A 21 2.44 9.30 6.88
N PRO A 22 3.51 9.15 7.68
CA PRO A 22 4.29 10.29 8.16
C PRO A 22 5.18 10.90 7.08
N GLU A 23 5.72 10.06 6.19
CA GLU A 23 6.70 10.46 5.18
C GLU A 23 6.16 10.17 3.79
N ARG A 24 6.57 10.98 2.80
CA ARG A 24 6.16 10.78 1.41
C ARG A 24 7.11 9.82 0.68
N PRO A 25 6.70 8.58 0.43
CA PRO A 25 7.56 7.54 -0.14
C PRO A 25 7.85 7.85 -1.61
N ARG A 26 9.07 7.54 -2.04
CA ARG A 26 9.50 7.69 -3.45
C ARG A 26 9.54 6.37 -4.20
N ILE A 27 9.44 5.27 -3.49
CA ILE A 27 9.58 3.91 -3.99
C ILE A 27 8.35 3.13 -3.55
N ALA A 28 7.73 2.39 -4.48
CA ALA A 28 6.68 1.43 -4.19
C ALA A 28 7.09 0.03 -4.68
N VAL A 29 6.81 -0.99 -3.88
CA VAL A 29 7.15 -2.40 -4.16
C VAL A 29 5.89 -3.25 -4.02
N VAL A 30 5.62 -4.08 -5.03
CA VAL A 30 4.54 -5.07 -4.97
C VAL A 30 5.13 -6.43 -4.65
N LEU A 31 4.71 -7.04 -3.55
CA LEU A 31 5.21 -8.35 -3.14
C LEU A 31 4.43 -9.47 -3.83
N GLY A 32 5.17 -10.36 -4.49
CA GLY A 32 4.63 -11.63 -4.99
C GLY A 32 4.44 -12.66 -3.89
N SER A 33 3.90 -13.82 -4.28
CA SER A 33 3.71 -14.98 -3.39
C SER A 33 5.02 -15.37 -2.70
N GLY A 34 4.94 -15.65 -1.39
CA GLY A 34 6.10 -16.05 -0.58
C GLY A 34 7.02 -14.91 -0.12
N LEU A 35 6.81 -13.67 -0.59
CA LEU A 35 7.65 -12.51 -0.22
C LEU A 35 7.08 -11.67 0.92
N GLY A 36 5.93 -12.04 1.48
CA GLY A 36 5.20 -11.25 2.49
C GLY A 36 6.05 -10.89 3.72
N ALA A 37 6.96 -11.77 4.13
CA ALA A 37 7.85 -11.57 5.28
C ALA A 37 8.84 -10.39 5.12
N LEU A 38 9.01 -9.85 3.89
CA LEU A 38 9.79 -8.63 3.71
C LEU A 38 9.16 -7.43 4.43
N ALA A 39 7.83 -7.37 4.48
CA ALA A 39 7.14 -6.25 5.11
C ALA A 39 7.38 -6.20 6.63
N ASP A 40 7.53 -7.36 7.27
CA ASP A 40 7.83 -7.48 8.71
C ASP A 40 9.21 -6.93 9.08
N ARG A 41 10.07 -6.66 8.09
CA ARG A 41 11.43 -6.13 8.28
C ARG A 41 11.52 -4.60 8.12
N LEU A 42 10.41 -3.93 7.80
CA LEU A 42 10.40 -2.47 7.68
C LEU A 42 10.55 -1.82 9.05
N GLY A 43 11.40 -0.78 9.11
CA GLY A 43 11.43 0.13 10.26
C GLY A 43 10.29 1.15 10.18
N ASP A 44 9.84 1.64 11.34
CA ASP A 44 8.83 2.70 11.48
C ASP A 44 7.56 2.44 10.65
N ALA A 45 7.14 1.18 10.60
CA ALA A 45 6.11 0.74 9.67
C ALA A 45 4.70 1.21 10.07
N VAL A 46 3.96 1.75 9.11
CA VAL A 46 2.54 2.05 9.20
C VAL A 46 1.79 1.15 8.23
N ALA A 47 0.95 0.27 8.76
CA ALA A 47 0.13 -0.64 7.97
C ALA A 47 -1.27 -0.07 7.76
N ILE A 48 -1.68 0.05 6.50
CA ILE A 48 -3.01 0.50 6.09
C ILE A 48 -3.74 -0.69 5.45
N PRO A 49 -4.80 -1.22 6.08
CA PRO A 49 -5.62 -2.25 5.47
C PRO A 49 -6.22 -1.75 4.15
N TYR A 50 -6.20 -2.56 3.09
CA TYR A 50 -6.77 -2.17 1.79
C TYR A 50 -8.24 -1.75 1.90
N GLY A 51 -8.99 -2.35 2.83
CA GLY A 51 -10.40 -1.99 3.09
C GLY A 51 -10.63 -0.59 3.65
N GLN A 52 -9.58 0.10 4.10
CA GLN A 52 -9.63 1.50 4.57
C GLN A 52 -9.22 2.49 3.47
N ILE A 53 -8.71 2.02 2.33
CA ILE A 53 -8.33 2.86 1.20
C ILE A 53 -9.53 2.94 0.25
N PRO A 54 -10.01 4.13 -0.12
CA PRO A 54 -11.08 4.31 -1.11
C PRO A 54 -10.76 3.58 -2.40
N ASP A 55 -11.75 2.88 -2.97
CA ASP A 55 -11.65 2.18 -4.26
C ASP A 55 -10.56 1.11 -4.40
N PHE A 56 -9.85 0.78 -3.33
CA PHE A 56 -8.84 -0.26 -3.34
C PHE A 56 -9.48 -1.65 -3.35
N PRO A 57 -8.89 -2.60 -4.10
CA PRO A 57 -9.40 -3.96 -4.16
C PRO A 57 -9.29 -4.64 -2.79
N ARG A 58 -10.35 -5.32 -2.37
CA ARG A 58 -10.30 -6.17 -1.18
C ARG A 58 -9.62 -7.50 -1.54
N PRO A 59 -8.70 -8.00 -0.70
CA PRO A 59 -8.08 -9.31 -0.93
C PRO A 59 -9.16 -10.39 -0.99
N SER A 60 -9.15 -11.20 -2.05
CA SER A 60 -10.11 -12.30 -2.25
C SER A 60 -9.58 -13.64 -1.74
N VAL A 61 -8.31 -13.71 -1.31
CA VAL A 61 -7.63 -14.95 -0.90
C VAL A 61 -7.18 -14.86 0.56
N ALA A 62 -7.58 -15.85 1.36
CA ALA A 62 -7.10 -15.99 2.75
C ALA A 62 -5.57 -16.11 2.79
N GLY A 63 -4.90 -15.27 3.58
CA GLY A 63 -3.44 -15.27 3.76
C GLY A 63 -2.67 -14.26 2.91
N HIS A 64 -3.32 -13.49 2.03
CA HIS A 64 -2.72 -12.27 1.48
C HIS A 64 -2.94 -11.15 2.50
N GLY A 65 -1.85 -10.65 3.08
CA GLY A 65 -1.87 -9.69 4.18
C GLY A 65 -2.85 -8.54 3.94
N GLY A 66 -3.01 -8.08 2.70
CA GLY A 66 -4.07 -7.13 2.36
C GLY A 66 -3.83 -5.75 2.96
N HIS A 67 -2.56 -5.41 3.14
CA HIS A 67 -2.11 -4.15 3.68
C HIS A 67 -1.19 -3.46 2.68
N LEU A 68 -1.36 -2.15 2.62
CA LEU A 68 -0.37 -1.23 2.09
C LEU A 68 0.47 -0.76 3.28
N ILE A 69 1.77 -1.01 3.26
CA ILE A 69 2.65 -0.76 4.40
C ILE A 69 3.65 0.31 4.00
N ALA A 70 3.60 1.47 4.65
CA ALA A 70 4.65 2.47 4.57
C ALA A 70 5.71 2.16 5.61
N GLY A 71 6.98 2.40 5.31
CA GLY A 71 8.07 2.25 6.26
C GLY A 71 9.41 2.51 5.62
N ARG A 72 10.47 2.11 6.31
CA ARG A 72 11.85 2.36 5.86
C ARG A 72 12.59 1.06 5.55
N LEU A 73 13.22 1.00 4.39
CA LEU A 73 14.07 -0.11 3.95
C LEU A 73 15.41 0.41 3.42
N SER A 74 16.51 -0.06 4.00
CA SER A 74 17.88 0.34 3.63
C SER A 74 18.07 1.87 3.56
N GLY A 75 17.42 2.59 4.49
CA GLY A 75 17.52 4.05 4.58
C GLY A 75 16.52 4.84 3.73
N ALA A 76 15.74 4.19 2.87
CA ALA A 76 14.76 4.83 2.00
C ALA A 76 13.32 4.60 2.44
N ASP A 77 12.46 5.60 2.24
CA ASP A 77 11.02 5.51 2.50
C ASP A 77 10.32 4.78 1.36
N VAL A 78 9.64 3.69 1.72
CA VAL A 78 9.02 2.75 0.79
C VAL A 78 7.55 2.54 1.11
N LEU A 79 6.77 2.29 0.07
CA LEU A 79 5.47 1.64 0.16
C LEU A 79 5.59 0.19 -0.28
N ILE A 80 5.00 -0.71 0.49
CA ILE A 80 4.91 -2.13 0.18
C ILE A 80 3.44 -2.52 0.04
N LEU A 81 3.06 -3.07 -1.11
CA LEU A 81 1.79 -3.76 -1.28
C LEU A 81 2.00 -5.23 -0.90
N GLN A 82 1.52 -5.62 0.29
CA GLN A 82 1.68 -6.96 0.84
C GLN A 82 0.51 -7.86 0.41
N GLY A 83 0.71 -8.54 -0.72
CA GLY A 83 -0.29 -9.39 -1.34
C GLY A 83 -1.09 -8.66 -2.41
N ARG A 84 -1.48 -9.42 -3.44
CA ARG A 84 -2.24 -9.02 -4.62
C ARG A 84 -3.36 -10.01 -4.90
#